data_AF-A0A7C3RWY1-F1
#
_entry.id   AF-A0A7C3RWY1-F1
#
_cell.length_a   1.000
_cell.length_b   1.000
_cell.length_c   1.000
_cell.angle_alpha   90.00
_cell.angle_beta   90.00
_cell.angle_gamma   90.00
#
_symmetry.space_group_name_H-M   'P 1'
#
loop_
_entity.id
_entity.type
_entity.pdbx_description
1 polymer ?
#
loop_
_entity_poly.entity_id
_entity_poly.type
_entity_poly.pdbx_seq_one_letter_code
_entity_poly.pdbx_strand_id
1 'polypeptide(L)'
;MISRWKPLAAAALAVGMGLTVLGCSPKTAMDFGPAGETNAPPKDKLSREILREFDGREFMLGKNDRVAEVWLPGWAPGRKILLPFWLGVNPLFPMLLRPTLGHIYVMSESVLVRPLGNNRYLIRAGSKMFKEDTVFEARHTHYTGTGKMLPTVVRFVGTAVITVPKDAPASGTVTEKVPVLREVSLPMHLDSPLPGYAKFELEKPAAAPTHNASQAIAAPR
;
A
#
# COMPACT_ATOMS: atom_id res chain seq x y z
N MET A 1 -45.66 54.54 -10.55
CA MET A 1 -47.01 53.93 -10.58
C MET A 1 -46.86 52.47 -10.97
N ILE A 2 -47.40 51.61 -10.09
CA ILE A 2 -47.39 50.15 -10.10
C ILE A 2 -48.34 49.61 -11.18
N SER A 3 -48.06 48.41 -11.72
CA SER A 3 -48.97 47.44 -12.42
C SER A 3 -48.27 46.92 -13.69
N ARG A 4 -48.10 45.62 -13.99
CA ARG A 4 -48.97 44.45 -13.74
C ARG A 4 -48.21 43.13 -14.08
N TRP A 5 -48.29 42.18 -13.14
CA TRP A 5 -48.39 40.70 -13.18
C TRP A 5 -47.89 39.92 -14.42
N LYS A 6 -47.16 38.78 -14.30
CA LYS A 6 -47.44 37.58 -13.48
C LYS A 6 -46.14 36.85 -13.05
N PRO A 7 -46.12 36.19 -11.87
CA PRO A 7 -45.02 35.33 -11.45
C PRO A 7 -45.11 33.95 -12.15
N LEU A 8 -44.05 33.56 -12.85
CA LEU A 8 -43.90 32.17 -13.30
C LEU A 8 -43.62 31.29 -12.08
N ALA A 9 -44.41 30.24 -12.00
CA ALA A 9 -44.52 29.33 -10.87
C ALA A 9 -43.18 28.73 -10.46
N ALA A 10 -42.94 28.74 -9.16
CA ALA A 10 -41.94 27.92 -8.49
C ALA A 10 -42.29 26.45 -8.68
N ALA A 11 -41.56 25.75 -9.53
CA ALA A 11 -41.45 24.29 -9.49
C ALA A 11 -40.25 23.94 -8.61
N ALA A 12 -40.49 23.83 -7.31
CA ALA A 12 -39.57 23.22 -6.37
C ALA A 12 -39.47 21.72 -6.67
N LEU A 13 -38.53 21.34 -7.54
CA LEU A 13 -38.05 19.97 -7.64
C LEU A 13 -37.06 19.74 -6.51
N ALA A 14 -37.59 19.57 -5.30
CA ALA A 14 -36.89 18.88 -4.24
C ALA A 14 -36.79 17.40 -4.64
N VAL A 15 -35.83 17.07 -5.52
CA VAL A 15 -35.35 15.71 -5.64
C VAL A 15 -34.50 15.46 -4.40
N GLY A 16 -35.18 15.03 -3.34
CA GLY A 16 -34.53 14.34 -2.26
C GLY A 16 -33.84 13.12 -2.86
N MET A 17 -32.53 13.23 -3.12
CA MET A 17 -31.64 12.10 -3.27
C MET A 17 -31.47 11.42 -1.90
N GLY A 18 -32.57 10.94 -1.35
CA GLY A 18 -32.58 9.85 -0.40
C GLY A 18 -32.38 8.57 -1.18
N LEU A 19 -31.17 8.36 -1.71
CA LEU A 19 -30.72 7.02 -2.04
C LEU A 19 -30.46 6.32 -0.72
N THR A 20 -31.52 5.77 -0.13
CA THR A 20 -31.42 4.71 0.86
C THR A 20 -30.88 3.46 0.16
N VAL A 21 -29.56 3.43 -0.04
CA VAL A 21 -28.84 2.21 -0.39
C VAL A 21 -29.04 1.26 0.78
N LEU A 22 -29.91 0.27 0.58
CA LEU A 22 -30.03 -0.89 1.44
C LEU A 22 -28.63 -1.48 1.71
N GLY A 23 -28.16 -1.36 2.96
CA GLY A 23 -27.26 -2.33 3.58
C GLY A 23 -25.75 -2.21 3.36
N CYS A 24 -25.24 -1.46 2.40
CA CYS A 24 -23.78 -1.27 2.27
C CYS A 24 -23.27 -0.21 3.25
N SER A 25 -23.17 -0.56 4.53
CA SER A 25 -22.33 0.24 5.43
C SER A 25 -20.89 0.24 4.88
N PRO A 26 -20.13 1.36 4.97
CA PRO A 26 -18.71 1.40 4.58
C PRO A 26 -17.90 0.25 5.21
N LYS A 27 -18.32 -0.23 6.38
CA LYS A 27 -17.76 -1.39 7.08
C LYS A 27 -17.80 -2.69 6.26
N THR A 28 -18.82 -2.87 5.42
CA THR A 28 -18.99 -4.05 4.54
C THR A 28 -18.10 -3.97 3.30
N ALA A 29 -17.87 -2.76 2.79
CA ALA A 29 -16.92 -2.51 1.69
C ALA A 29 -15.48 -2.91 2.05
N MET A 30 -15.13 -2.71 3.32
CA MET A 30 -13.82 -3.01 3.91
C MET A 30 -13.67 -4.46 4.37
N ASP A 31 -14.61 -5.35 4.06
CA ASP A 31 -14.54 -6.72 4.53
C ASP A 31 -13.69 -7.63 3.63
N PHE A 32 -12.37 -7.56 3.76
CA PHE A 32 -11.41 -8.42 3.05
C PHE A 32 -11.51 -9.94 3.36
N GLY A 33 -12.58 -10.38 4.03
CA GLY A 33 -12.73 -11.73 4.56
C GLY A 33 -12.03 -11.89 5.91
N PRO A 34 -11.76 -13.13 6.36
CA PRO A 34 -11.16 -13.38 7.66
C PRO A 34 -9.78 -12.71 7.78
N ALA A 35 -9.45 -12.30 9.00
CA ALA A 35 -8.10 -11.84 9.31
C ALA A 35 -7.10 -12.98 9.07
N GLY A 36 -5.92 -12.63 8.57
CA GLY A 36 -4.91 -13.60 8.19
C GLY A 36 -3.96 -13.01 7.16
N GLU A 37 -2.71 -13.48 7.24
CA GLU A 37 -1.64 -13.12 6.33
C GLU A 37 -1.18 -14.38 5.58
N THR A 38 -0.79 -14.23 4.32
CA THR A 38 -0.24 -15.34 3.52
C THR A 38 1.23 -15.12 3.19
N ASN A 39 2.01 -16.19 3.36
CA ASN A 39 3.39 -16.27 2.89
C ASN A 39 3.51 -17.05 1.57
N ALA A 40 2.41 -17.64 1.09
CA ALA A 40 2.43 -18.37 -0.17
C ALA A 40 2.84 -17.42 -1.31
N PRO A 41 3.63 -17.85 -2.31
CA PRO A 41 4.00 -17.00 -3.44
C PRO A 41 2.76 -16.64 -4.31
N PRO A 42 2.84 -15.59 -5.15
CA PRO A 42 1.79 -15.26 -6.10
C PRO A 42 1.51 -16.41 -7.09
N LYS A 43 0.23 -16.60 -7.42
CA LYS A 43 -0.21 -17.66 -8.33
C LYS A 43 -0.05 -17.29 -9.81
N ASP A 44 -0.10 -16.01 -10.14
CA ASP A 44 0.09 -15.53 -11.50
C ASP A 44 1.57 -15.35 -11.85
N LYS A 45 1.89 -15.51 -13.15
CA LYS A 45 3.27 -15.45 -13.65
C LYS A 45 3.88 -14.06 -13.49
N LEU A 46 3.13 -13.01 -13.81
CA LEU A 46 3.60 -11.63 -13.78
C LEU A 46 4.04 -11.21 -12.38
N SER A 47 3.21 -11.47 -11.35
CA SER A 47 3.56 -11.14 -9.97
C SER A 47 4.80 -11.89 -9.48
N ARG A 48 5.01 -13.16 -9.88
CA ARG A 48 6.24 -13.89 -9.55
C ARG A 48 7.47 -13.29 -10.23
N GLU A 49 7.33 -12.86 -11.48
CA GLU A 49 8.42 -12.20 -12.21
C GLU A 49 8.76 -10.85 -11.58
N ILE A 50 7.77 -10.05 -11.21
CA ILE A 50 7.97 -8.78 -10.51
C ILE A 50 8.66 -9.02 -9.17
N LEU A 51 8.19 -9.98 -8.36
CA LEU A 51 8.85 -10.32 -7.11
C LEU A 51 10.33 -10.62 -7.33
N ARG A 52 10.66 -11.49 -8.30
CA ARG A 52 12.06 -11.83 -8.60
C ARG A 52 12.88 -10.64 -9.09
N GLU A 53 12.31 -9.80 -9.95
CA GLU A 53 13.07 -8.71 -10.60
C GLU A 53 13.28 -7.50 -9.70
N PHE A 54 12.30 -7.20 -8.83
CA PHE A 54 12.29 -6.00 -7.97
C PHE A 54 12.76 -6.25 -6.54
N ASP A 55 12.90 -7.52 -6.11
CA ASP A 55 13.32 -7.88 -4.74
C ASP A 55 14.55 -7.08 -4.29
N GLY A 56 14.39 -6.25 -3.25
CA GLY A 56 15.49 -5.47 -2.68
C GLY A 56 16.17 -4.49 -3.66
N ARG A 57 15.49 -4.06 -4.72
CA ARG A 57 16.04 -3.10 -5.70
C ARG A 57 15.25 -1.80 -5.74
N GLU A 58 15.94 -0.70 -5.98
CA GLU A 58 15.28 0.57 -6.29
C GLU A 58 14.64 0.51 -7.69
N PHE A 59 13.57 1.26 -7.87
CA PHE A 59 12.86 1.38 -9.14
C PHE A 59 12.55 2.83 -9.47
N MET A 60 12.39 3.11 -10.75
CA MET A 60 11.93 4.40 -11.25
C MET A 60 10.40 4.38 -11.42
N LEU A 61 9.75 5.49 -11.09
CA LEU A 61 8.31 5.67 -11.22
C LEU A 61 7.99 6.75 -12.27
N GLY A 62 7.09 6.42 -13.21
CA GLY A 62 6.61 7.35 -14.23
C GLY A 62 5.67 8.43 -13.68
N LYS A 63 5.41 9.47 -14.48
CA LYS A 63 4.57 10.62 -14.10
C LYS A 63 3.06 10.38 -14.26
N ASN A 64 2.63 9.13 -14.42
CA ASN A 64 1.23 8.77 -14.63
C ASN A 64 0.51 8.60 -13.28
N ASP A 65 -0.63 9.27 -13.12
CA ASP A 65 -1.42 9.29 -11.89
C ASP A 65 -2.52 8.22 -11.85
N ARG A 66 -2.80 7.57 -13.00
CA ARG A 66 -3.84 6.53 -13.12
C ARG A 66 -3.29 5.13 -12.88
N VAL A 67 -2.09 4.86 -13.38
CA VAL A 67 -1.40 3.57 -13.27
C VAL A 67 0.07 3.82 -13.01
N ALA A 68 0.68 3.01 -12.15
CA ALA A 68 2.09 3.13 -11.84
C ALA A 68 2.91 2.49 -12.97
N GLU A 69 3.58 3.32 -13.76
CA GLU A 69 4.57 2.85 -14.72
C GLU A 69 5.90 2.70 -14.01
N VAL A 70 6.40 1.48 -13.86
CA VAL A 70 7.64 1.19 -13.13
C VAL A 70 8.68 0.51 -14.01
N TRP A 71 9.95 0.85 -13.78
CA TRP A 71 11.08 0.17 -14.42
C TRP A 71 12.29 0.18 -13.51
N LEU A 72 13.23 -0.73 -13.74
CA LEU A 72 14.47 -0.79 -12.97
C LEU A 72 15.56 0.06 -13.63
N PRO A 73 16.47 0.66 -12.85
CA PRO A 73 17.66 1.29 -13.39
C PRO A 73 18.44 0.32 -14.29
N GLY A 74 18.85 0.79 -15.47
CA GLY A 74 19.60 -0.01 -16.46
C GLY A 74 18.76 -0.90 -17.38
N TRP A 75 17.43 -0.91 -17.25
CA TRP A 75 16.57 -1.52 -18.27
C TRP A 75 16.65 -0.80 -19.62
N ALA A 76 16.45 -1.57 -20.70
CA ALA A 76 16.37 -1.02 -22.05
C ALA A 76 15.28 0.07 -22.14
N PRO A 77 15.51 1.17 -22.90
CA PRO A 77 14.52 2.21 -23.10
C PRO A 77 13.16 1.66 -23.53
N GLY A 78 12.08 2.12 -22.91
CA GLY A 78 10.72 1.68 -23.21
C GLY A 78 10.27 0.40 -22.51
N ARG A 79 11.16 -0.39 -21.89
CA ARG A 79 10.76 -1.51 -21.03
C ARG A 79 10.21 -0.96 -19.72
N LYS A 80 8.91 -1.18 -19.48
CA LYS A 80 8.19 -0.78 -18.26
C LYS A 80 7.11 -1.79 -17.90
N ILE A 81 6.78 -1.87 -16.62
CA ILE A 81 5.67 -2.66 -16.10
C ILE A 81 4.59 -1.70 -15.62
N LEU A 82 3.33 -2.02 -15.92
CA LEU A 82 2.17 -1.28 -15.42
C LEU A 82 1.65 -1.98 -14.18
N LEU A 83 1.65 -1.28 -13.05
CA LEU A 83 1.12 -1.75 -11.78
C LEU A 83 -0.03 -0.88 -11.29
N PRO A 84 -1.05 -1.45 -10.67
CA PRO A 84 -2.05 -0.66 -9.97
C PRO A 84 -1.40 0.06 -8.80
N PHE A 85 -1.77 1.34 -8.59
CA PHE A 85 -1.46 1.99 -7.32
C PHE A 85 -2.27 1.32 -6.21
N TRP A 86 -1.62 1.09 -5.08
CA TRP A 86 -2.31 0.85 -3.84
C TRP A 86 -2.95 2.16 -3.38
N LEU A 87 -4.25 2.27 -3.62
CA LEU A 87 -5.03 3.43 -3.23
C LEU A 87 -5.68 3.27 -1.87
N GLY A 88 -5.36 2.22 -1.10
CA GLY A 88 -6.13 1.86 0.10
C GLY A 88 -7.56 1.44 -0.25
N VAL A 89 -8.42 1.30 0.76
CA VAL A 89 -9.86 1.11 0.53
C VAL A 89 -10.49 2.46 0.24
N ASN A 90 -10.91 2.71 -1.00
CA ASN A 90 -11.67 3.90 -1.32
C ASN A 90 -13.15 3.69 -0.95
N PRO A 91 -13.68 4.37 0.08
CA PRO A 91 -15.06 4.17 0.53
C PRO A 91 -16.10 4.67 -0.49
N LEU A 92 -15.71 5.52 -1.46
CA LEU A 92 -16.59 6.00 -2.52
C LEU A 92 -16.70 5.02 -3.69
N PHE A 93 -15.76 4.08 -3.85
CA PHE A 93 -15.76 3.07 -4.91
C PHE A 93 -15.42 1.67 -4.38
N PRO A 94 -16.25 1.13 -3.46
CA PRO A 94 -15.89 -0.02 -2.64
C PRO A 94 -15.74 -1.34 -3.40
N MET A 95 -16.43 -1.49 -4.53
CA MET A 95 -16.40 -2.74 -5.32
C MET A 95 -15.37 -2.73 -6.45
N LEU A 96 -14.99 -1.57 -6.97
CA LEU A 96 -14.22 -1.49 -8.21
C LEU A 96 -12.70 -1.64 -8.01
N LEU A 97 -12.22 -1.54 -6.77
CA LEU A 97 -10.78 -1.47 -6.45
C LEU A 97 -10.36 -2.41 -5.32
N ARG A 98 -11.12 -3.47 -5.02
CA ARG A 98 -10.76 -4.38 -3.93
C ARG A 98 -9.40 -5.03 -4.22
N PRO A 99 -8.40 -4.84 -3.36
CA PRO A 99 -7.12 -5.51 -3.50
C PRO A 99 -7.24 -7.03 -3.49
N THR A 100 -6.49 -7.69 -4.35
CA THR A 100 -6.47 -9.15 -4.49
C THR A 100 -5.31 -9.73 -3.70
N LEU A 101 -5.61 -10.71 -2.86
CA LEU A 101 -4.62 -11.36 -2.01
C LEU A 101 -3.46 -11.90 -2.85
N GLY A 102 -2.25 -11.52 -2.47
CA GLY A 102 -1.00 -11.94 -3.07
C GLY A 102 -0.58 -11.16 -4.31
N HIS A 103 -1.39 -10.24 -4.82
CA HIS A 103 -1.04 -9.40 -5.98
C HIS A 103 -0.08 -8.27 -5.60
N ILE A 104 0.59 -7.74 -6.63
CA ILE A 104 1.58 -6.68 -6.54
C ILE A 104 0.96 -5.33 -6.88
N TYR A 105 1.33 -4.32 -6.11
CA TYR A 105 0.87 -2.94 -6.21
C TYR A 105 2.05 -1.99 -6.05
N VAL A 106 1.86 -0.73 -6.43
CA VAL A 106 2.73 0.37 -5.99
C VAL A 106 2.04 1.12 -4.87
N MET A 107 2.59 1.03 -3.66
CA MET A 107 2.23 1.92 -2.57
C MET A 107 2.58 3.34 -2.99
N SER A 108 1.59 4.24 -3.06
CA SER A 108 1.85 5.68 -3.24
C SER A 108 2.53 6.26 -2.00
N GLU A 109 2.96 7.53 -2.07
CA GLU A 109 3.46 8.24 -0.90
C GLU A 109 2.53 8.07 0.31
N SER A 110 3.10 7.67 1.45
CA SER A 110 2.41 7.45 2.71
C SER A 110 3.14 8.13 3.85
N VAL A 111 2.53 8.24 5.02
CA VAL A 111 3.15 8.75 6.25
C VAL A 111 3.37 7.58 7.18
N LEU A 112 4.58 7.45 7.74
CA LEU A 112 4.88 6.53 8.81
C LEU A 112 4.29 7.08 10.12
N VAL A 113 3.27 6.40 10.65
CA VAL A 113 2.57 6.81 11.87
C VAL A 113 3.34 6.37 13.11
N ARG A 114 3.66 5.08 13.22
CA ARG A 114 4.45 4.51 14.33
C ARG A 114 5.00 3.12 13.99
N PRO A 115 6.09 2.67 14.63
CA PRO A 115 6.49 1.27 14.57
C PRO A 115 5.49 0.37 15.33
N LEU A 116 5.36 -0.87 14.85
CA LEU A 116 4.58 -1.94 15.47
C LEU A 116 5.46 -3.09 16.00
N GLY A 117 6.76 -3.07 15.70
CA GLY A 117 7.72 -4.15 16.04
C GLY A 117 7.95 -5.11 14.88
N ASN A 118 9.04 -5.90 14.93
CA ASN A 118 9.41 -6.89 13.90
C ASN A 118 9.44 -6.31 12.47
N ASN A 119 10.05 -5.14 12.30
CA ASN A 119 10.11 -4.39 11.04
C ASN A 119 8.73 -4.09 10.41
N ARG A 120 7.68 -4.03 11.24
CA ARG A 120 6.34 -3.60 10.85
C ARG A 120 6.07 -2.18 11.30
N TYR A 121 5.37 -1.43 10.45
CA TYR A 121 5.04 -0.04 10.64
C TYR A 121 3.56 0.19 10.39
N LEU A 122 2.93 1.02 11.21
CA LEU A 122 1.63 1.58 10.90
C LEU A 122 1.85 2.77 9.97
N ILE A 123 1.22 2.72 8.79
CA ILE A 123 1.32 3.77 7.79
C ILE A 123 -0.06 4.31 7.44
N ARG A 124 -0.08 5.54 6.93
CA ARG A 124 -1.29 6.22 6.48
C ARG A 124 -1.07 6.87 5.14
N ALA A 125 -1.89 6.54 4.16
CA ALA A 125 -1.74 7.10 2.82
C ALA A 125 -2.56 8.41 2.68
N GLY A 126 -1.89 9.57 2.72
CA GLY A 126 -2.48 10.89 2.43
C GLY A 126 -3.57 11.37 3.40
N SER A 127 -4.76 10.76 3.35
CA SER A 127 -5.94 11.10 4.18
C SER A 127 -6.74 9.86 4.55
N LYS A 128 -7.12 9.77 5.83
CA LYS A 128 -7.95 8.68 6.34
C LYS A 128 -9.39 8.69 5.83
N MET A 129 -9.86 9.80 5.24
CA MET A 129 -11.16 9.85 4.57
C MET A 129 -11.20 8.97 3.32
N PHE A 130 -10.05 8.67 2.71
CA PHE A 130 -9.97 7.95 1.45
C PHE A 130 -9.10 6.69 1.52
N LYS A 131 -8.20 6.59 2.50
CA LYS A 131 -7.26 5.47 2.64
C LYS A 131 -7.07 5.12 4.11
N GLU A 132 -7.44 3.89 4.47
CA GLU A 132 -7.30 3.39 5.84
C GLU A 132 -5.85 3.27 6.31
N ASP A 133 -5.67 3.23 7.63
CA ASP A 133 -4.41 2.83 8.22
C ASP A 133 -4.04 1.43 7.70
N THR A 134 -2.77 1.23 7.40
CA THR A 134 -2.25 0.01 6.79
C THR A 134 -1.02 -0.45 7.55
N VAL A 135 -0.84 -1.76 7.72
CA VAL A 135 0.43 -2.29 8.19
C VAL A 135 1.37 -2.45 7.00
N PHE A 136 2.53 -1.82 7.08
CA PHE A 136 3.64 -2.03 6.16
C PHE A 136 4.68 -2.92 6.85
N GLU A 137 4.91 -4.11 6.31
CA GLU A 137 5.99 -5.02 6.70
C GLU A 137 7.19 -4.78 5.78
N ALA A 138 8.23 -4.16 6.32
CA ALA A 138 9.48 -3.95 5.61
C ALA A 138 10.31 -5.24 5.62
N ARG A 139 11.04 -5.47 4.52
CA ARG A 139 11.83 -6.69 4.24
C ARG A 139 13.27 -6.38 3.87
N HIS A 140 13.51 -5.20 3.34
CA HIS A 140 14.80 -4.71 2.86
C HIS A 140 15.12 -3.34 3.46
N THR A 141 14.12 -2.61 3.95
CA THR A 141 14.31 -1.34 4.63
C THR A 141 14.08 -1.44 6.12
N HIS A 142 14.79 -0.61 6.87
CA HIS A 142 14.55 -0.35 8.28
C HIS A 142 14.36 1.15 8.48
N TYR A 143 13.13 1.58 8.74
CA TYR A 143 12.83 2.99 8.99
C TYR A 143 13.24 3.39 10.41
N THR A 144 14.13 4.38 10.50
CA THR A 144 14.73 4.89 11.74
C THR A 144 14.15 6.24 12.18
N GLY A 145 13.31 6.86 11.35
CA GLY A 145 12.65 8.12 11.65
C GLY A 145 11.22 8.18 11.12
N THR A 146 10.46 9.13 11.65
CA THR A 146 9.10 9.44 11.17
C THR A 146 9.14 10.32 9.92
N GLY A 147 8.10 10.28 9.11
CA GLY A 147 7.95 11.18 7.96
C GLY A 147 7.18 10.53 6.81
N LYS A 148 7.27 11.18 5.65
CA LYS A 148 6.73 10.64 4.40
C LYS A 148 7.58 9.46 3.92
N MET A 149 6.95 8.37 3.54
CA MET A 149 7.56 7.23 2.88
C MET A 149 7.38 7.39 1.39
N LEU A 150 8.46 7.14 0.66
CA LEU A 150 8.46 7.14 -0.79
C LEU A 150 7.60 6.00 -1.34
N PRO A 151 7.10 6.14 -2.57
CA PRO A 151 6.45 5.05 -3.27
C PRO A 151 7.29 3.78 -3.26
N THR A 152 6.64 2.64 -3.05
CA THR A 152 7.33 1.34 -2.89
C THR A 152 6.51 0.25 -3.57
N VAL A 153 7.15 -0.69 -4.28
CA VAL A 153 6.47 -1.88 -4.80
C VAL A 153 6.19 -2.80 -3.62
N VAL A 154 4.93 -3.18 -3.48
CA VAL A 154 4.43 -3.94 -2.34
C VAL A 154 3.55 -5.08 -2.80
N ARG A 155 3.44 -6.08 -1.93
CA ARG A 155 2.51 -7.19 -2.07
C ARG A 155 1.41 -7.07 -1.03
N PHE A 156 0.16 -7.18 -1.45
CA PHE A 156 -0.94 -7.31 -0.49
C PHE A 156 -0.97 -8.74 0.06
N VAL A 157 -0.69 -8.93 1.35
CA VAL A 157 -0.57 -10.26 1.96
C VAL A 157 -1.74 -10.63 2.86
N GLY A 158 -2.73 -9.75 3.01
CA GLY A 158 -3.96 -10.03 3.74
C GLY A 158 -4.29 -8.92 4.73
N THR A 159 -4.90 -9.28 5.87
CA THR A 159 -5.31 -8.31 6.88
C THR A 159 -4.90 -8.74 8.28
N ALA A 160 -4.68 -7.76 9.15
CA ALA A 160 -4.37 -7.97 10.56
C ALA A 160 -5.34 -7.18 11.43
N VAL A 161 -5.65 -7.70 12.61
CA VAL A 161 -6.41 -6.96 13.63
C VAL A 161 -5.40 -6.32 14.57
N ILE A 162 -5.35 -4.99 14.60
CA ILE A 162 -4.40 -4.23 15.42
C ILE A 162 -5.10 -3.09 16.15
N THR A 163 -4.44 -2.57 17.17
CA THR A 163 -4.86 -1.34 17.85
C THR A 163 -4.27 -0.12 17.13
N VAL A 164 -5.14 0.75 16.61
CA VAL A 164 -4.77 1.99 15.93
C VAL A 164 -5.20 3.22 16.75
N PRO A 165 -4.49 4.37 16.62
CA PRO A 165 -4.95 5.61 17.21
C PRO A 165 -6.25 6.09 16.54
N LYS A 166 -7.18 6.59 17.34
CA LYS A 166 -8.35 7.31 16.83
C LYS A 166 -7.91 8.65 16.25
N ASP A 167 -8.64 9.12 15.24
CA ASP A 167 -8.37 10.43 14.66
C ASP A 167 -9.05 11.54 15.44
N ALA A 168 -8.44 12.72 15.42
CA ALA A 168 -9.01 13.92 15.99
C ALA A 168 -10.42 14.17 15.41
N PRO A 169 -11.39 14.63 16.22
CA PRO A 169 -11.22 15.09 17.61
C PRO A 169 -11.24 13.97 18.67
N ALA A 170 -11.48 12.71 18.28
CA ALA A 170 -11.51 11.60 19.22
C ALA A 170 -10.10 11.27 19.73
N SER A 171 -9.99 10.93 21.02
CA SER A 171 -8.73 10.51 21.65
C SER A 171 -8.76 9.03 22.01
N GLY A 172 -7.58 8.45 22.21
CA GLY A 172 -7.39 7.04 22.54
C GLY A 172 -7.19 6.16 21.31
N THR A 173 -7.51 4.88 21.46
CA THR A 173 -7.24 3.85 20.44
C THR A 173 -8.50 3.03 20.14
N VAL A 174 -8.47 2.31 19.03
CA VAL A 174 -9.52 1.40 18.59
C VAL A 174 -8.88 0.17 17.94
N THR A 175 -9.49 -0.99 18.13
CA THR A 175 -9.07 -2.21 17.46
C THR A 175 -9.76 -2.29 16.10
N GLU A 176 -8.96 -2.36 15.04
CA GLU A 176 -9.44 -2.36 13.66
C GLU A 176 -8.76 -3.46 12.85
N LYS A 177 -9.49 -3.99 11.86
CA LYS A 177 -8.93 -4.86 10.83
C LYS A 177 -8.35 -3.97 9.74
N VAL A 178 -7.04 -4.05 9.53
CA VAL A 178 -6.31 -3.23 8.57
C VAL A 178 -5.61 -4.10 7.52
N PRO A 179 -5.42 -3.60 6.29
CA PRO A 179 -4.60 -4.29 5.29
C PRO A 179 -3.14 -4.43 5.72
N VAL A 180 -2.49 -5.48 5.21
CA VAL A 180 -1.06 -5.73 5.38
C VAL A 180 -0.39 -5.73 4.02
N LEU A 181 0.57 -4.83 3.85
CA LEU A 181 1.44 -4.71 2.69
C LEU A 181 2.82 -5.19 3.08
N ARG A 182 3.39 -6.09 2.28
CA ARG A 182 4.77 -6.54 2.42
C ARG A 182 5.64 -5.87 1.36
N GLU A 183 6.75 -5.31 1.78
CA GLU A 183 7.75 -4.73 0.89
C GLU A 183 8.27 -5.76 -0.13
N VAL A 184 8.40 -5.33 -1.38
CA VAL A 184 9.02 -6.10 -2.46
C VAL A 184 10.26 -5.37 -2.96
N SER A 185 10.14 -4.08 -3.26
CA SER A 185 11.27 -3.27 -3.72
C SER A 185 11.84 -2.43 -2.59
N LEU A 186 13.03 -1.87 -2.81
CA LEU A 186 13.42 -0.67 -2.07
C LEU A 186 12.47 0.48 -2.42
N PRO A 187 12.45 1.56 -1.62
CA PRO A 187 11.73 2.78 -1.97
C PRO A 187 12.16 3.29 -3.35
N MET A 188 11.27 4.02 -4.03
CA MET A 188 11.54 4.52 -5.37
C MET A 188 12.86 5.30 -5.39
N HIS A 189 13.59 5.18 -6.49
CA HIS A 189 14.84 5.89 -6.68
C HIS A 189 14.62 7.40 -6.58
N LEU A 190 15.55 8.07 -5.90
CA LEU A 190 15.61 9.51 -5.81
C LEU A 190 16.95 9.99 -6.34
N ASP A 191 16.91 10.95 -7.27
CA ASP A 191 18.11 11.65 -7.72
C ASP A 191 18.74 12.49 -6.60
N SER A 192 17.95 12.87 -5.59
CA SER A 192 18.39 13.66 -4.43
C SER A 192 17.51 13.43 -3.21
N PRO A 193 18.06 13.49 -1.97
CA PRO A 193 17.27 13.40 -0.74
C PRO A 193 16.17 14.46 -0.67
N LEU A 194 14.98 14.07 -0.21
CA LEU A 194 13.85 14.98 -0.04
C LEU A 194 13.63 15.31 1.45
N PRO A 195 13.55 16.60 1.83
CA PRO A 195 13.25 16.99 3.22
C PRO A 195 11.84 16.54 3.62
N GLY A 196 11.67 16.13 4.88
CA GLY A 196 10.38 15.68 5.43
C GLY A 196 10.03 14.21 5.15
N TYR A 197 10.89 13.49 4.42
CA TYR A 197 10.75 12.05 4.23
C TYR A 197 11.38 11.26 5.39
N ALA A 198 10.78 10.11 5.68
CA ALA A 198 11.24 9.16 6.67
C ALA A 198 12.63 8.64 6.29
N LYS A 199 13.55 8.68 7.24
CA LYS A 199 14.88 8.10 7.09
C LYS A 199 14.79 6.58 7.22
N PHE A 200 15.61 5.88 6.46
CA PHE A 200 15.72 4.44 6.52
C PHE A 200 17.15 3.98 6.28
N GLU A 201 17.45 2.81 6.80
CA GLU A 201 18.66 2.03 6.53
C GLU A 201 18.27 0.81 5.70
N LEU A 202 19.21 0.26 4.94
CA LEU A 202 18.99 -1.00 4.24
C LEU A 202 19.32 -2.16 5.18
N GLU A 203 18.47 -3.19 5.21
CA GLU A 203 18.82 -4.42 5.90
C GLU A 203 20.09 -4.98 5.28
N LYS A 204 21.12 -5.17 6.12
CA LYS A 204 22.37 -5.77 5.68
C LYS A 204 22.05 -7.19 5.19
N PRO A 205 22.50 -7.60 3.99
CA PRO A 205 22.33 -8.97 3.54
C PRO A 205 22.87 -9.90 4.64
N ALA A 206 22.06 -10.84 5.10
CA ALA A 206 22.55 -11.89 5.99
C ALA A 206 23.78 -12.52 5.32
N ALA A 207 24.92 -12.54 6.02
CA ALA A 207 26.13 -13.15 5.48
C ALA A 207 25.78 -14.57 5.03
N ALA A 208 26.08 -14.89 3.77
CA ALA A 208 25.83 -16.23 3.24
C ALA A 208 26.50 -17.26 4.17
N PRO A 209 25.83 -18.38 4.50
CA PRO A 209 26.46 -19.43 5.27
C PRO A 209 27.70 -19.91 4.51
N THR A 210 28.87 -19.70 5.11
CA THR A 210 30.12 -20.30 4.64
C THR A 210 29.98 -21.81 4.77
N HIS A 211 29.65 -22.48 3.66
CA HIS A 211 29.81 -23.91 3.55
C HIS A 211 31.31 -24.21 3.64
N ASN A 212 31.78 -24.55 4.85
CA ASN A 212 33.09 -25.15 5.05
C ASN A 212 33.11 -26.49 4.32
N ALA A 213 33.73 -26.49 3.14
CA ALA A 213 34.15 -27.70 2.47
C ALA A 213 35.27 -28.35 3.29
N SER A 214 34.90 -29.34 4.10
CA SER A 214 35.82 -30.35 4.62
C SER A 214 35.06 -31.66 4.74
N GLN A 215 34.82 -32.29 3.59
CA GLN A 215 34.67 -33.75 3.56
C GLN A 215 36.04 -34.33 3.26
N ALA A 216 36.68 -34.82 4.32
CA ALA A 216 37.84 -35.69 4.22
C ALA A 216 37.43 -36.98 3.50
N ILE A 217 38.13 -37.26 2.39
CA ILE A 217 38.02 -38.51 1.63
C ILE A 217 38.64 -39.60 2.50
N ALA A 218 37.81 -40.53 3.01
CA ALA A 218 38.28 -41.79 3.55
C ALA A 218 38.35 -42.82 2.40
N ALA A 219 39.56 -43.33 2.14
CA ALA A 219 39.82 -44.36 1.14
C ALA A 219 39.26 -45.73 1.58
N PRO A 220 38.76 -46.57 0.65
CA PRO A 220 38.45 -47.96 0.95
C PRO A 220 39.71 -48.83 0.86
N ARG A 221 39.75 -49.85 1.72
CA ARG A 221 40.74 -50.94 1.76
C ARG A 221 40.53 -51.93 0.62
#